data_AF-A0A426WCK8-F1
#
_entry.id   AF-A0A426WCK8-F1
#
_cell.length_a   1.000
_cell.length_b   1.000
_cell.length_c   1.000
_cell.angle_alpha   90.00
_cell.angle_beta   90.00
_cell.angle_gamma   90.00
#
_symmetry.space_group_name_H-M   'P 1'
#
loop_
_entity.id
_entity.type
_entity.pdbx_description
1 polymer ?
#
loop_
_entity_poly.entity_id
_entity_poly.type
_entity_poly.pdbx_seq_one_letter_code
_entity_poly.pdbx_strand_id
1 'polypeptide(L)'
;MSDINNGKPRSQSIPSDWERELVDKVVLGSIAESRRSRRWGIFFKSLTFLYLLVLLAVLWNDDLGKGVSTATEYTALIEVNGVIAPDTKASADKVVTGLRNAFEDEKTKGIILRMNTPGGSPVQSRYIYDEITRLRKENSKIKVYAVIVDICASGGYYIAAAADEIYADKGSLVGSIGVLMNGFGFVDVMQGLGIERRLMTAGENKGIMDPFSPLGDSDKAHIQRLLDQLHVQFIDSVREGRGERLKVTEYPEIFSGLFWSGEDALKMGLVDDFGSSSYVAREIIGAEEIVDFTLEEDVWDRFAERLGAGAVETLARITGFANNLQLR
;
A
#
# COMPACT_ATOMS: atom_id res chain seq x y z
N MET A 1 95.63 43.03 -48.55
CA MET A 1 96.30 41.79 -48.11
C MET A 1 95.76 41.47 -46.72
N SER A 2 94.83 40.51 -46.66
CA SER A 2 95.02 39.15 -46.12
C SER A 2 95.03 39.11 -44.58
N ASP A 3 93.95 38.63 -43.98
CA ASP A 3 94.01 37.29 -43.38
C ASP A 3 92.62 36.72 -43.07
N ILE A 4 92.51 35.45 -43.45
CA ILE A 4 91.37 34.55 -43.34
C ILE A 4 91.76 33.63 -42.17
N ASN A 5 90.85 33.36 -41.23
CA ASN A 5 90.98 32.13 -40.45
C ASN A 5 89.65 31.40 -40.30
N ASN A 6 89.71 30.14 -40.73
CA ASN A 6 88.64 29.21 -41.02
C ASN A 6 88.34 28.35 -39.78
N GLY A 7 87.05 28.19 -39.49
CA GLY A 7 86.36 26.98 -39.00
C GLY A 7 86.94 26.10 -37.88
N LYS A 8 86.11 25.86 -36.86
CA LYS A 8 85.78 24.48 -36.41
C LYS A 8 84.30 24.40 -36.00
N PRO A 9 83.56 23.34 -36.41
CA PRO A 9 82.14 23.16 -36.11
C PRO A 9 81.92 22.77 -34.63
N ARG A 10 80.88 23.32 -33.99
CA ARG A 10 80.39 22.79 -32.71
C ARG A 10 79.75 21.43 -32.97
N SER A 11 80.46 20.39 -32.53
CA SER A 11 79.98 19.01 -32.41
C SER A 11 78.56 18.98 -31.85
N GLN A 12 77.58 18.59 -32.67
CA GLN A 12 76.33 18.04 -32.17
C GLN A 12 76.69 16.67 -31.60
N SER A 13 76.86 16.61 -30.28
CA SER A 13 77.11 15.35 -29.57
C SER A 13 75.94 14.42 -29.83
N ILE A 14 76.20 13.35 -30.58
CA ILE A 14 75.34 12.18 -30.68
C ILE A 14 75.05 11.77 -29.23
N PRO A 15 73.77 11.76 -28.77
CA PRO A 15 73.46 11.43 -27.39
C PRO A 15 74.10 10.08 -27.09
N SER A 16 74.93 10.05 -26.06
CA SER A 16 75.68 8.85 -25.71
C SER A 16 74.71 7.75 -25.27
N ASP A 17 75.05 6.48 -25.49
CA ASP A 17 74.12 5.36 -25.27
C ASP A 17 73.52 5.37 -23.85
N TRP A 18 74.29 5.83 -22.84
CA TRP A 18 73.82 5.95 -21.46
C TRP A 18 72.81 7.09 -21.24
N GLU A 19 72.87 8.19 -22.00
CA GLU A 19 71.89 9.28 -21.93
C GLU A 19 70.57 8.86 -22.55
N ARG A 20 70.61 8.13 -23.68
CA ARG A 20 69.42 7.54 -24.30
C ARG A 20 68.80 6.48 -23.40
N GLU A 21 69.64 5.63 -22.81
CA GLU A 21 69.19 4.58 -21.89
C GLU A 21 68.59 5.17 -20.59
N LEU A 22 69.14 6.27 -20.08
CA LEU A 22 68.56 6.99 -18.94
C LEU A 22 67.23 7.63 -19.28
N VAL A 23 67.13 8.31 -20.43
CA VAL A 23 65.87 8.92 -20.87
C VAL A 23 64.83 7.84 -21.10
N ASP A 24 65.17 6.72 -21.75
CA ASP A 24 64.26 5.59 -21.95
C ASP A 24 63.85 4.96 -20.62
N LYS A 25 64.77 4.77 -19.66
CA LYS A 25 64.44 4.24 -18.33
C LYS A 25 63.55 5.19 -17.52
N VAL A 26 63.78 6.49 -17.59
CA VAL A 26 62.97 7.50 -16.89
C VAL A 26 61.59 7.64 -17.54
N VAL A 27 61.52 7.62 -18.87
CA VAL A 27 60.25 7.69 -19.62
C VAL A 27 59.46 6.39 -19.43
N LEU A 28 60.06 5.22 -19.63
CA LEU A 28 59.39 3.93 -19.42
C LEU A 28 59.05 3.71 -17.94
N GLY A 29 59.91 4.14 -17.02
CA GLY A 29 59.66 4.13 -15.57
C GLY A 29 58.47 5.02 -15.18
N SER A 30 58.39 6.24 -15.72
CA SER A 30 57.26 7.16 -15.46
C SER A 30 55.94 6.68 -16.09
N ILE A 31 55.99 6.01 -17.24
CA ILE A 31 54.82 5.39 -17.88
C ILE A 31 54.34 4.18 -17.07
N ALA A 32 55.26 3.37 -16.54
CA ALA A 32 54.94 2.24 -15.68
C ALA A 32 54.31 2.71 -14.35
N GLU A 33 54.83 3.78 -13.76
CA GLU A 33 54.30 4.44 -12.55
C GLU A 33 52.87 4.98 -12.79
N SER A 34 52.65 5.67 -13.91
CA SER A 34 51.35 6.23 -14.29
C SER A 34 50.29 5.14 -14.53
N ARG A 35 50.67 4.01 -15.14
CA ARG A 35 49.76 2.86 -15.32
C ARG A 35 49.42 2.20 -13.99
N ARG A 36 50.39 2.08 -13.07
CA ARG A 36 50.17 1.51 -11.74
C ARG A 36 49.22 2.39 -10.93
N SER A 37 49.43 3.71 -10.90
CA SER A 37 48.55 4.66 -10.21
C SER A 37 47.13 4.64 -10.76
N ARG A 38 46.95 4.63 -12.09
CA ARG A 38 45.62 4.50 -12.72
C ARG A 38 44.92 3.18 -12.38
N ARG A 39 45.65 2.07 -12.37
CA ARG A 39 45.10 0.74 -11.99
C ARG A 39 44.68 0.70 -10.53
N TRP A 40 45.47 1.28 -9.62
CA TRP A 40 45.10 1.40 -8.21
C TRP A 40 43.91 2.33 -8.00
N GLY A 41 43.84 3.45 -8.72
CA GLY A 41 42.69 4.34 -8.71
C GLY A 41 41.40 3.66 -9.21
N ILE A 42 41.48 2.86 -10.29
CA ILE A 42 40.34 2.06 -10.78
C ILE A 42 39.98 1.00 -9.74
N PHE A 43 40.94 0.28 -9.19
CA PHE A 43 40.71 -0.75 -8.17
C PHE A 43 39.97 -0.19 -6.94
N PHE A 44 40.46 0.92 -6.36
CA PHE A 44 39.80 1.53 -5.21
C PHE A 44 38.43 2.09 -5.56
N LYS A 45 38.25 2.73 -6.74
CA LYS A 45 36.92 3.18 -7.18
C LYS A 45 35.95 2.02 -7.37
N SER A 46 36.39 0.93 -8.00
CA SER A 46 35.58 -0.29 -8.16
C SER A 46 35.24 -0.92 -6.81
N LEU A 47 36.19 -0.94 -5.87
CA LEU A 47 35.96 -1.45 -4.51
C LEU A 47 34.98 -0.56 -3.74
N THR A 48 35.09 0.76 -3.85
CA THR A 48 34.10 1.69 -3.27
C THR A 48 32.74 1.54 -3.92
N PHE A 49 32.67 1.36 -5.25
CA PHE A 49 31.40 1.16 -5.95
C PHE A 49 30.75 -0.18 -5.59
N LEU A 50 31.56 -1.25 -5.43
CA LEU A 50 31.12 -2.55 -4.91
C LEU A 50 30.63 -2.42 -3.47
N TYR A 51 31.38 -1.73 -2.62
CA TYR A 51 30.99 -1.46 -1.23
C TYR A 51 29.67 -0.69 -1.17
N LEU A 52 29.52 0.35 -2.00
CA LEU A 52 28.26 1.10 -2.10
C LEU A 52 27.13 0.24 -2.66
N LEU A 53 27.38 -0.63 -3.64
CA LEU A 53 26.38 -1.58 -4.15
C LEU A 53 25.95 -2.58 -3.09
N VAL A 54 26.88 -3.09 -2.29
CA VAL A 54 26.58 -4.00 -1.17
C VAL A 54 25.85 -3.26 -0.06
N LEU A 55 26.28 -2.04 0.30
CA LEU A 55 25.61 -1.20 1.27
C LEU A 55 24.19 -0.87 0.81
N LEU A 56 24.02 -0.52 -0.46
CA LEU A 56 22.73 -0.23 -1.07
C LEU A 56 21.86 -1.49 -1.14
N ALA A 57 22.43 -2.66 -1.43
CA ALA A 57 21.71 -3.93 -1.38
C ALA A 57 21.28 -4.30 0.05
N VAL A 58 22.11 -4.03 1.06
CA VAL A 58 21.77 -4.23 2.48
C VAL A 58 20.70 -3.22 2.93
N LEU A 59 20.76 -1.98 2.47
CA LEU A 59 19.73 -0.96 2.73
C LEU A 59 18.45 -1.18 1.90
N TRP A 60 18.52 -1.90 0.78
CA TRP A 60 17.38 -2.24 -0.09
C TRP A 60 16.68 -3.53 0.30
N ASN A 61 17.38 -4.48 0.92
CA ASN A 61 16.75 -5.68 1.44
C ASN A 61 16.06 -5.36 2.78
N ASP A 62 14.85 -4.81 2.73
CA ASP A 62 13.91 -4.89 3.84
C ASP A 62 13.61 -6.36 4.23
N ASP A 63 13.87 -7.30 3.31
CA ASP A 63 13.72 -8.74 3.49
C ASP A 63 14.88 -9.43 4.24
N LEU A 64 16.02 -8.75 4.44
CA LEU A 64 17.07 -9.25 5.35
C LEU A 64 16.77 -8.95 6.82
N GLY A 65 15.74 -8.13 7.10
CA GLY A 65 15.27 -7.78 8.44
C GLY A 65 13.96 -8.47 8.85
N LYS A 66 13.18 -8.98 7.89
CA LYS A 66 12.09 -9.94 8.18
C LYS A 66 12.76 -11.27 8.53
N GLY A 67 13.14 -11.42 9.79
CA GLY A 67 13.68 -12.67 10.31
C GLY A 67 12.81 -13.81 9.82
N VAL A 68 13.38 -14.73 9.04
CA VAL A 68 12.74 -16.01 8.75
C VAL A 68 12.33 -16.56 10.10
N SER A 69 11.03 -16.54 10.36
CA SER A 69 10.49 -16.94 11.65
C SER A 69 11.08 -18.30 12.00
N THR A 70 11.92 -18.31 13.05
CA THR A 70 12.52 -19.55 13.55
C THR A 70 11.53 -20.36 14.36
N ALA A 71 10.35 -19.78 14.67
CA ALA A 71 9.28 -20.50 15.31
C ALA A 71 8.78 -21.64 14.42
N THR A 72 8.42 -22.73 15.10
CA THR A 72 7.80 -23.90 14.50
C THR A 72 6.37 -23.61 14.04
N GLU A 73 5.66 -22.72 14.75
CA GLU A 73 4.30 -22.26 14.45
C GLU A 73 4.19 -20.77 14.77
N TYR A 74 3.39 -20.02 14.01
CA TYR A 74 3.14 -18.59 14.25
C TYR A 74 1.68 -18.22 14.01
N THR A 75 1.32 -17.01 14.44
CA THR A 75 0.08 -16.34 14.05
C THR A 75 0.31 -15.53 12.78
N ALA A 76 -0.46 -15.81 11.73
CA ALA A 76 -0.44 -14.99 10.52
C ALA A 76 -1.27 -13.72 10.74
N LEU A 77 -0.76 -12.55 10.35
CA LEU A 77 -1.47 -11.28 10.44
C LEU A 77 -1.65 -10.67 9.05
N ILE A 78 -2.84 -10.17 8.78
CA ILE A 78 -3.18 -9.47 7.53
C ILE A 78 -3.86 -8.15 7.92
N GLU A 79 -3.29 -7.03 7.47
CA GLU A 79 -3.83 -5.69 7.73
C GLU A 79 -4.97 -5.35 6.76
N VAL A 80 -6.08 -4.87 7.31
CA VAL A 80 -7.15 -4.21 6.56
C VAL A 80 -7.20 -2.76 7.03
N ASN A 81 -6.34 -1.94 6.41
CA ASN A 81 -6.10 -0.56 6.82
C ASN A 81 -6.54 0.45 5.76
N GLY A 82 -7.35 1.43 6.17
CA GLY A 82 -7.83 2.50 5.33
C GLY A 82 -9.11 2.15 4.56
N VAL A 83 -9.41 2.93 3.52
CA VAL A 83 -10.63 2.74 2.71
C VAL A 83 -10.53 1.46 1.89
N ILE A 84 -11.58 0.63 1.94
CA ILE A 84 -11.69 -0.59 1.14
C ILE A 84 -12.16 -0.23 -0.27
N ALA A 85 -11.25 -0.23 -1.23
CA ALA A 85 -11.57 0.06 -2.64
C ALA A 85 -10.58 -0.64 -3.58
N PRO A 86 -10.89 -0.75 -4.88
CA PRO A 86 -9.90 -1.14 -5.89
C PRO A 86 -8.64 -0.28 -5.76
N ASP A 87 -7.47 -0.88 -6.02
CA ASP A 87 -6.17 -0.20 -6.05
C ASP A 87 -5.72 0.45 -4.71
N THR A 88 -6.41 0.16 -3.60
CA THR A 88 -5.97 0.58 -2.26
C THR A 88 -5.15 -0.52 -1.58
N LYS A 89 -4.61 -0.23 -0.39
CA LYS A 89 -3.96 -1.24 0.46
C LYS A 89 -4.95 -2.30 0.97
N ALA A 90 -6.18 -1.90 1.24
CA ALA A 90 -7.27 -2.77 1.71
C ALA A 90 -8.13 -3.31 0.55
N SER A 91 -7.58 -3.42 -0.66
CA SER A 91 -8.30 -4.02 -1.78
C SER A 91 -8.53 -5.52 -1.55
N ALA A 92 -9.62 -6.03 -2.09
CA ALA A 92 -9.98 -7.43 -2.03
C ALA A 92 -8.86 -8.30 -2.60
N ASP A 93 -8.27 -7.93 -3.74
CA ASP A 93 -7.20 -8.73 -4.35
C ASP A 93 -6.00 -8.90 -3.40
N LYS A 94 -5.58 -7.83 -2.70
CA LYS A 94 -4.45 -7.87 -1.75
C LYS A 94 -4.80 -8.68 -0.50
N VAL A 95 -5.96 -8.39 0.10
CA VAL A 95 -6.40 -9.05 1.35
C VAL A 95 -6.70 -10.53 1.12
N VAL A 96 -7.42 -10.87 0.05
CA VAL A 96 -7.73 -12.27 -0.33
C VAL A 96 -6.46 -13.06 -0.62
N THR A 97 -5.50 -12.47 -1.32
CA THR A 97 -4.24 -13.18 -1.60
C THR A 97 -3.43 -13.40 -0.32
N GLY A 98 -3.35 -12.40 0.57
CA GLY A 98 -2.74 -12.58 1.90
C GLY A 98 -3.43 -13.67 2.73
N LEU A 99 -4.78 -13.72 2.70
CA LEU A 99 -5.57 -14.78 3.32
C LEU A 99 -5.23 -16.16 2.76
N ARG A 100 -5.22 -16.32 1.44
CA ARG A 100 -4.88 -17.59 0.78
C ARG A 100 -3.49 -18.05 1.18
N ASN A 101 -2.50 -17.17 1.09
CA ASN A 101 -1.13 -17.48 1.47
C ASN A 101 -1.04 -17.93 2.94
N ALA A 102 -1.76 -17.26 3.85
CA ALA A 102 -1.78 -17.63 5.26
C ALA A 102 -2.45 -19.00 5.51
N PHE A 103 -3.53 -19.32 4.79
CA PHE A 103 -4.22 -20.61 4.90
C PHE A 103 -3.45 -21.78 4.27
N GLU A 104 -2.64 -21.50 3.24
CA GLU A 104 -1.79 -22.50 2.57
C GLU A 104 -0.48 -22.79 3.33
N ASP A 105 -0.06 -21.87 4.22
CA ASP A 105 1.17 -22.01 4.99
C ASP A 105 1.01 -22.98 6.18
N GLU A 106 1.83 -24.04 6.19
CA GLU A 106 1.76 -25.12 7.19
C GLU A 106 2.13 -24.68 8.61
N LYS A 107 2.83 -23.54 8.78
CA LYS A 107 3.22 -23.02 10.10
C LYS A 107 2.16 -22.10 10.71
N THR A 108 1.14 -21.71 9.93
CA THR A 108 0.05 -20.86 10.42
C THR A 108 -0.83 -21.62 11.40
N LYS A 109 -0.80 -21.20 12.67
CA LYS A 109 -1.68 -21.75 13.73
C LYS A 109 -3.04 -21.06 13.79
N GLY A 110 -3.09 -19.79 13.40
CA GLY A 110 -4.29 -18.97 13.39
C GLY A 110 -4.03 -17.68 12.62
N ILE A 111 -5.10 -17.04 12.17
CA ILE A 111 -5.04 -15.84 11.34
C ILE A 111 -5.68 -14.69 12.08
N ILE A 112 -4.99 -13.55 12.15
CA ILE A 112 -5.53 -12.28 12.62
C ILE A 112 -5.76 -11.36 11.41
N LEU A 113 -7.00 -10.95 11.21
CA LEU A 113 -7.36 -9.80 10.39
C LEU A 113 -7.29 -8.56 11.27
N ARG A 114 -6.24 -7.75 11.12
CA ARG A 114 -6.09 -6.51 11.90
C ARG A 114 -6.84 -5.38 11.21
N MET A 115 -7.95 -4.96 11.80
CA MET A 115 -8.92 -4.07 11.19
C MET A 115 -8.74 -2.63 11.68
N ASN A 116 -8.41 -1.71 10.76
CA ASN A 116 -8.44 -0.28 11.02
C ASN A 116 -8.98 0.47 9.79
N THR A 117 -10.30 0.44 9.61
CA THR A 117 -10.95 0.88 8.37
C THR A 117 -12.31 1.54 8.62
N PRO A 118 -12.62 2.66 7.93
CA PRO A 118 -13.96 3.25 7.94
C PRO A 118 -14.95 2.49 7.02
N GLY A 119 -14.50 1.43 6.34
CA GLY A 119 -15.27 0.73 5.32
C GLY A 119 -14.89 1.15 3.90
N GLY A 120 -15.83 1.02 2.97
CA GLY A 120 -15.63 1.36 1.58
C GLY A 120 -16.61 0.65 0.65
N SER A 121 -16.10 0.18 -0.49
CA SER A 121 -16.87 -0.50 -1.52
C SER A 121 -17.61 -1.74 -0.97
N PRO A 122 -18.95 -1.85 -1.16
CA PRO A 122 -19.71 -3.06 -0.82
C PRO A 122 -19.19 -4.31 -1.53
N VAL A 123 -18.80 -4.19 -2.81
CA VAL A 123 -18.33 -5.33 -3.63
C VAL A 123 -17.00 -5.88 -3.11
N GLN A 124 -15.99 -5.03 -2.97
CA GLN A 124 -14.69 -5.39 -2.38
C GLN A 124 -14.84 -6.03 -0.99
N SER A 125 -15.71 -5.47 -0.13
CA SER A 125 -15.97 -6.04 1.21
C SER A 125 -16.60 -7.43 1.13
N ARG A 126 -17.56 -7.62 0.21
CA ARG A 126 -18.22 -8.91 -0.05
C ARG A 126 -17.24 -9.96 -0.55
N TYR A 127 -16.33 -9.62 -1.48
CA TYR A 127 -15.33 -10.56 -1.98
C TYR A 127 -14.42 -11.09 -0.86
N ILE A 128 -14.00 -10.22 0.06
CA ILE A 128 -13.20 -10.63 1.22
C ILE A 128 -14.06 -11.49 2.17
N TYR A 129 -15.29 -11.10 2.49
CA TYR A 129 -16.20 -11.89 3.33
C TYR A 129 -16.41 -13.30 2.79
N ASP A 130 -16.72 -13.42 1.50
CA ASP A 130 -17.01 -14.70 0.85
C ASP A 130 -15.79 -15.61 0.85
N GLU A 131 -14.62 -15.05 0.64
CA GLU A 131 -13.38 -15.82 0.66
C GLU A 131 -13.01 -16.29 2.07
N ILE A 132 -13.14 -15.45 3.10
CA ILE A 132 -12.93 -15.87 4.49
C ILE A 132 -13.89 -17.03 4.82
N THR A 133 -15.16 -16.88 4.46
CA THR A 133 -16.19 -17.91 4.69
C THR A 133 -15.85 -19.22 3.98
N ARG A 134 -15.40 -19.15 2.72
CA ARG A 134 -14.96 -20.32 1.94
C ARG A 134 -13.75 -21.00 2.56
N LEU A 135 -12.69 -20.25 2.87
CA LEU A 135 -11.43 -20.77 3.41
C LEU A 135 -11.64 -21.41 4.80
N ARG A 136 -12.42 -20.79 5.68
CA ARG A 136 -12.79 -21.37 7.00
C ARG A 136 -13.55 -22.69 6.84
N LYS A 137 -14.41 -22.79 5.83
CA LYS A 137 -15.17 -24.02 5.55
C LYS A 137 -14.27 -25.13 5.01
N GLU A 138 -13.28 -24.79 4.19
CA GLU A 138 -12.33 -25.76 3.63
C GLU A 138 -11.26 -26.20 4.63
N ASN A 139 -10.87 -25.31 5.55
CA ASN A 139 -9.87 -25.58 6.58
C ASN A 139 -10.38 -25.19 7.96
N SER A 140 -11.02 -26.14 8.65
CA SER A 140 -11.57 -25.94 9.99
C SER A 140 -10.52 -25.93 11.12
N LYS A 141 -9.24 -26.20 10.81
CA LYS A 141 -8.16 -26.20 11.81
C LYS A 141 -7.64 -24.80 12.08
N ILE A 142 -7.60 -23.95 11.05
CA ILE A 142 -7.11 -22.58 11.15
C ILE A 142 -8.32 -21.66 11.38
N LYS A 143 -8.35 -21.03 12.55
CA LYS A 143 -9.38 -20.02 12.87
C LYS A 143 -8.93 -18.63 12.42
N VAL A 144 -9.91 -17.81 12.04
CA VAL A 144 -9.72 -16.40 11.65
C VAL A 144 -10.31 -15.51 12.74
N TYR A 145 -9.51 -14.58 13.24
CA TYR A 145 -9.87 -13.62 14.27
C TYR A 145 -9.83 -12.22 13.69
N ALA A 146 -10.92 -11.46 13.77
CA ALA A 146 -10.88 -10.04 13.45
C ALA A 146 -10.48 -9.26 14.70
N VAL A 147 -9.42 -8.47 14.63
CA VAL A 147 -8.96 -7.62 15.75
C VAL A 147 -9.08 -6.17 15.33
N ILE A 148 -10.06 -5.49 15.91
CA ILE A 148 -10.37 -4.09 15.65
C ILE A 148 -9.44 -3.20 16.46
N VAL A 149 -8.76 -2.28 15.77
CA VAL A 149 -7.85 -1.31 16.38
C VAL A 149 -8.64 -0.05 16.76
N ASP A 150 -8.65 0.98 15.91
CA ASP A 150 -9.37 2.22 16.20
C ASP A 150 -10.80 2.17 15.66
N ILE A 151 -10.96 1.73 14.40
CA ILE A 151 -12.27 1.72 13.72
C ILE A 151 -12.45 0.48 12.85
N CYS A 152 -13.64 -0.11 12.91
CA CYS A 152 -14.12 -1.13 11.99
C CYS A 152 -15.60 -0.85 11.70
N ALA A 153 -15.82 -0.02 10.69
CA ALA A 153 -17.12 0.51 10.32
C ALA A 153 -17.55 0.05 8.92
N SER A 154 -18.85 -0.07 8.68
CA SER A 154 -19.45 -0.34 7.37
C SER A 154 -18.81 -1.56 6.69
N GLY A 155 -18.21 -1.41 5.50
CA GLY A 155 -17.51 -2.49 4.80
C GLY A 155 -16.45 -3.23 5.64
N GLY A 156 -15.82 -2.56 6.62
CA GLY A 156 -14.92 -3.22 7.57
C GLY A 156 -15.64 -4.22 8.46
N TYR A 157 -16.79 -3.83 9.02
CA TYR A 157 -17.60 -4.72 9.84
C TYR A 157 -18.24 -5.83 9.01
N TYR A 158 -18.55 -5.55 7.73
CA TYR A 158 -18.93 -6.57 6.76
C TYR A 158 -17.89 -7.69 6.73
N ILE A 159 -16.61 -7.35 6.55
CA ILE A 159 -15.52 -8.33 6.53
C ILE A 159 -15.37 -9.04 7.88
N ALA A 160 -15.35 -8.27 8.98
CA ALA A 160 -15.14 -8.80 10.32
C ALA A 160 -16.20 -9.84 10.72
N ALA A 161 -17.45 -9.68 10.25
CA ALA A 161 -18.51 -10.64 10.51
C ALA A 161 -18.22 -12.05 9.95
N ALA A 162 -17.34 -12.20 8.94
CA ALA A 162 -16.92 -13.51 8.44
C ALA A 162 -15.93 -14.24 9.35
N ALA A 163 -15.35 -13.59 10.37
CA ALA A 163 -14.38 -14.20 11.27
C ALA A 163 -15.04 -15.17 12.26
N ASP A 164 -14.24 -16.08 12.84
CA ASP A 164 -14.69 -16.95 13.93
C ASP A 164 -15.04 -16.10 15.17
N GLU A 165 -14.13 -15.20 15.53
CA GLU A 165 -14.26 -14.31 16.68
C GLU A 165 -13.76 -12.90 16.34
N ILE A 166 -14.33 -11.89 16.99
CA ILE A 166 -14.05 -10.47 16.80
C ILE A 166 -13.64 -9.88 18.15
N TYR A 167 -12.44 -9.33 18.21
CA TYR A 167 -11.89 -8.64 19.37
C TYR A 167 -11.78 -7.15 19.07
N ALA A 168 -11.93 -6.31 20.09
CA ALA A 168 -11.77 -4.86 19.97
C ALA A 168 -11.14 -4.26 21.23
N ASP A 169 -10.76 -2.98 21.20
CA ASP A 169 -10.61 -2.20 22.42
C ASP A 169 -11.98 -1.62 22.85
N LYS A 170 -12.12 -1.31 24.13
CA LYS A 170 -13.31 -0.62 24.69
C LYS A 170 -13.63 0.68 23.95
N GLY A 171 -12.60 1.42 23.54
CA GLY A 171 -12.68 2.68 22.82
C GLY A 171 -12.78 2.55 21.30
N SER A 172 -12.69 1.34 20.74
CA SER A 172 -12.82 1.13 19.29
C SER A 172 -14.20 1.54 18.79
N LEU A 173 -14.28 2.05 17.56
CA LEU A 173 -15.53 2.34 16.87
C LEU A 173 -15.94 1.14 15.99
N VAL A 174 -17.08 0.55 16.29
CA VAL A 174 -17.58 -0.68 15.64
C VAL A 174 -18.97 -0.45 15.07
N GLY A 175 -19.31 -1.14 13.99
CA GLY A 175 -20.67 -1.16 13.44
C GLY A 175 -20.77 -0.32 12.17
N SER A 176 -21.60 0.72 12.17
CA SER A 176 -21.98 1.46 10.95
C SER A 176 -22.55 0.51 9.88
N ILE A 177 -23.38 -0.44 10.31
CA ILE A 177 -24.01 -1.42 9.43
C ILE A 177 -25.13 -0.72 8.67
N GLY A 178 -24.81 -0.34 7.44
CA GLY A 178 -25.67 0.47 6.57
C GLY A 178 -24.97 0.76 5.26
N VAL A 179 -25.73 1.26 4.30
CA VAL A 179 -25.25 1.63 2.96
C VAL A 179 -25.72 3.04 2.65
N LEU A 180 -24.83 3.86 2.11
CA LEU A 180 -25.16 5.21 1.68
C LEU A 180 -24.70 5.44 0.25
N MET A 181 -25.38 6.34 -0.42
CA MET A 181 -24.89 7.01 -1.61
C MET A 181 -25.05 8.51 -1.39
N ASN A 182 -23.98 9.27 -1.62
CA ASN A 182 -23.96 10.71 -1.39
C ASN A 182 -23.61 11.47 -2.67
N GLY A 183 -23.87 12.78 -2.63
CA GLY A 183 -23.61 13.71 -3.72
C GLY A 183 -24.08 15.12 -3.33
N PHE A 184 -23.65 16.12 -4.09
CA PHE A 184 -24.08 17.51 -3.90
C PHE A 184 -25.00 17.94 -5.03
N GLY A 185 -25.89 18.90 -4.76
CA GLY A 185 -26.68 19.60 -5.76
C GLY A 185 -26.28 21.07 -5.85
N PHE A 186 -26.10 21.60 -7.07
CA PHE A 186 -25.69 22.98 -7.33
C PHE A 186 -26.70 23.77 -8.17
N VAL A 187 -27.92 23.23 -8.34
CA VAL A 187 -28.97 23.79 -9.22
C VAL A 187 -29.24 25.27 -8.90
N ASP A 188 -29.48 25.61 -7.63
CA ASP A 188 -29.84 26.97 -7.22
C ASP A 188 -28.66 27.95 -7.35
N VAL A 189 -27.43 27.47 -7.11
CA VAL A 189 -26.21 28.27 -7.26
C VAL A 189 -26.01 28.63 -8.73
N MET A 190 -26.15 27.66 -9.63
CA MET A 190 -26.04 27.90 -11.08
C MET A 190 -27.12 28.86 -11.56
N GLN A 191 -28.36 28.70 -11.10
CA GLN A 191 -29.45 29.60 -11.42
C GLN A 191 -29.14 31.04 -10.96
N GLY A 192 -28.64 31.21 -9.74
CA GLY A 192 -28.25 32.52 -9.19
C GLY A 192 -27.11 33.20 -9.96
N LEU A 193 -26.21 32.41 -10.55
CA LEU A 193 -25.09 32.90 -11.37
C LEU A 193 -25.42 33.03 -12.86
N GLY A 194 -26.64 32.66 -13.29
CA GLY A 194 -27.03 32.67 -14.70
C GLY A 194 -26.32 31.60 -15.54
N ILE A 195 -25.85 30.51 -14.93
CA ILE A 195 -25.17 29.41 -15.62
C ILE A 195 -26.21 28.39 -16.07
N GLU A 196 -26.25 28.11 -17.37
CA GLU A 196 -27.16 27.13 -17.98
C GLU A 196 -26.48 25.76 -18.13
N ARG A 197 -27.15 24.69 -17.67
CA ARG A 197 -26.72 23.31 -17.92
C ARG A 197 -27.32 22.78 -19.23
N ARG A 198 -26.48 22.30 -20.15
CA ARG A 198 -26.90 21.69 -21.44
C ARG A 198 -26.54 20.21 -21.50
N LEU A 199 -27.33 19.36 -20.85
CA LEU A 199 -27.13 17.92 -20.85
C LEU A 199 -27.91 17.25 -21.99
N MET A 200 -27.22 16.51 -22.86
CA MET A 200 -27.81 15.63 -23.86
C MET A 200 -27.39 14.20 -23.52
N THR A 201 -28.35 13.27 -23.42
CA THR A 201 -28.07 11.87 -23.08
C THR A 201 -28.70 10.91 -24.09
N ALA A 202 -28.08 9.73 -24.22
CA ALA A 202 -28.72 8.55 -24.78
C ALA A 202 -29.09 7.60 -23.63
N GLY A 203 -30.37 7.24 -23.54
CA GLY A 203 -30.95 6.53 -22.39
C GLY A 203 -31.61 7.49 -21.40
N GLU A 204 -32.87 7.20 -21.04
CA GLU A 204 -33.76 8.09 -20.27
C GLU A 204 -33.15 8.49 -18.91
N ASN A 205 -32.56 7.54 -18.19
CA ASN A 205 -32.03 7.77 -16.83
C ASN A 205 -30.51 8.03 -16.80
N LYS A 206 -29.86 8.27 -17.95
CA LYS A 206 -28.39 8.38 -18.03
C LYS A 206 -27.82 9.65 -17.37
N GLY A 207 -28.68 10.60 -17.01
CA GLY A 207 -28.35 11.79 -16.22
C GLY A 207 -28.64 11.68 -14.72
N ILE A 208 -29.06 10.50 -14.22
CA ILE A 208 -29.32 10.30 -12.79
C ILE A 208 -28.08 10.64 -11.95
N MET A 209 -28.29 11.20 -10.76
CA MET A 209 -27.23 11.66 -9.85
C MET A 209 -26.33 12.77 -10.42
N ASP A 210 -26.74 13.43 -11.48
CA ASP A 210 -26.05 14.63 -11.92
C ASP A 210 -26.17 15.77 -10.90
N PRO A 211 -25.06 16.32 -10.38
CA PRO A 211 -25.08 17.33 -9.33
C PRO A 211 -25.62 18.69 -9.78
N PHE A 212 -25.89 18.89 -11.07
CA PHE A 212 -26.34 20.17 -11.62
C PHE A 212 -27.77 20.10 -12.20
N SER A 213 -28.47 18.97 -12.01
CA SER A 213 -29.86 18.78 -12.39
C SER A 213 -30.70 18.50 -11.14
N PRO A 214 -31.98 18.90 -11.10
CA PRO A 214 -32.87 18.50 -10.01
C PRO A 214 -32.99 16.98 -9.93
N LEU A 215 -32.93 16.42 -8.71
CA LEU A 215 -33.15 15.00 -8.51
C LEU A 215 -34.66 14.69 -8.45
N GLY A 216 -35.17 14.01 -9.48
CA GLY A 216 -36.59 13.65 -9.59
C GLY A 216 -37.04 12.56 -8.60
N ASP A 217 -38.33 12.48 -8.32
CA ASP A 217 -38.86 11.51 -7.34
C ASP A 217 -38.76 10.05 -7.82
N SER A 218 -38.86 9.81 -9.13
CA SER A 218 -38.62 8.48 -9.73
C SER A 218 -37.19 8.00 -9.51
N ASP A 219 -36.22 8.91 -9.64
CA ASP A 219 -34.79 8.64 -9.45
C ASP A 219 -34.49 8.36 -7.98
N LYS A 220 -35.04 9.18 -7.07
CA LYS A 220 -34.95 8.94 -5.63
C LYS A 220 -35.50 7.57 -5.26
N ALA A 221 -36.68 7.21 -5.78
CA ALA A 221 -37.31 5.92 -5.50
C ALA A 221 -36.48 4.75 -6.06
N HIS A 222 -35.87 4.91 -7.24
CA HIS A 222 -34.98 3.89 -7.81
C HIS A 222 -33.73 3.70 -6.96
N ILE A 223 -33.07 4.79 -6.59
CA ILE A 223 -31.88 4.81 -5.73
C ILE A 223 -32.19 4.20 -4.35
N GLN A 224 -33.30 4.59 -3.73
CA GLN A 224 -33.67 4.08 -2.42
C GLN A 224 -33.86 2.56 -2.45
N ARG A 225 -34.55 2.03 -3.48
CA ARG A 225 -34.69 0.57 -3.65
C ARG A 225 -33.34 -0.14 -3.77
N LEU A 226 -32.39 0.45 -4.50
CA LEU A 226 -31.04 -0.10 -4.62
C LEU A 226 -30.33 -0.13 -3.25
N LEU A 227 -30.38 0.98 -2.50
CA LEU A 227 -29.79 1.07 -1.17
C LEU A 227 -30.42 0.07 -0.19
N ASP A 228 -31.75 -0.05 -0.21
CA ASP A 228 -32.49 -1.00 0.63
C ASP A 228 -32.07 -2.45 0.34
N GLN A 229 -31.92 -2.80 -0.94
CA GLN A 229 -31.46 -4.13 -1.35
C GLN A 229 -30.04 -4.42 -0.87
N LEU A 230 -29.11 -3.48 -1.04
CA LEU A 230 -27.73 -3.62 -0.57
C LEU A 230 -27.66 -3.70 0.95
N HIS A 231 -28.51 -2.95 1.65
CA HIS A 231 -28.58 -2.99 3.11
C HIS A 231 -29.07 -4.34 3.62
N VAL A 232 -30.11 -4.91 3.01
CA VAL A 232 -30.58 -6.28 3.35
C VAL A 232 -29.47 -7.30 3.17
N GLN A 233 -28.73 -7.26 2.04
CA GLN A 233 -27.60 -8.16 1.82
C GLN A 233 -26.52 -8.05 2.90
N PHE A 234 -26.23 -6.82 3.37
CA PHE A 234 -25.28 -6.62 4.45
C PHE A 234 -25.82 -7.18 5.78
N ILE A 235 -27.07 -6.91 6.13
CA ILE A 235 -27.73 -7.46 7.32
C ILE A 235 -27.66 -9.00 7.31
N ASP A 236 -27.95 -9.62 6.17
CA ASP A 236 -27.97 -11.07 6.04
C ASP A 236 -26.58 -11.68 6.28
N SER A 237 -25.51 -11.10 5.70
CA SER A 237 -24.13 -11.53 5.99
C SER A 237 -23.73 -11.33 7.45
N VAL A 238 -24.12 -10.22 8.08
CA VAL A 238 -23.84 -10.00 9.51
C VAL A 238 -24.57 -11.02 10.37
N ARG A 239 -25.84 -11.32 10.06
CA ARG A 239 -26.63 -12.34 10.77
C ARG A 239 -26.04 -13.74 10.60
N GLU A 240 -25.62 -14.10 9.39
CA GLU A 240 -24.98 -15.38 9.11
C GLU A 240 -23.67 -15.54 9.88
N GLY A 241 -22.81 -14.51 9.86
CA GLY A 241 -21.50 -14.56 10.51
C GLY A 241 -21.56 -14.54 12.05
N ARG A 242 -22.44 -13.72 12.63
CA ARG A 242 -22.54 -13.56 14.09
C ARG A 242 -23.51 -14.56 14.73
N GLY A 243 -24.58 -14.96 14.03
CA GLY A 243 -25.58 -15.90 14.52
C GLY A 243 -26.27 -15.43 15.81
N GLU A 244 -26.47 -16.37 16.75
CA GLU A 244 -27.13 -16.14 18.05
C GLU A 244 -26.41 -15.15 18.97
N ARG A 245 -25.18 -14.75 18.63
CA ARG A 245 -24.44 -13.73 19.37
C ARG A 245 -25.12 -12.36 19.28
N LEU A 246 -25.77 -12.05 18.15
CA LEU A 246 -26.43 -10.76 17.94
C LEU A 246 -27.69 -10.63 18.79
N LYS A 247 -27.74 -9.58 19.61
CA LYS A 247 -28.90 -9.30 20.46
C LYS A 247 -29.89 -8.34 19.80
N VAL A 248 -30.33 -8.66 18.58
CA VAL A 248 -31.19 -7.79 17.75
C VAL A 248 -32.52 -7.45 18.44
N THR A 249 -33.06 -8.34 19.28
CA THR A 249 -34.30 -8.08 20.02
C THR A 249 -34.14 -7.00 21.08
N GLU A 250 -32.97 -6.93 21.73
CA GLU A 250 -32.66 -5.91 22.74
C GLU A 250 -32.19 -4.61 22.08
N TYR A 251 -31.50 -4.71 20.94
CA TYR A 251 -30.87 -3.60 20.23
C TYR A 251 -31.29 -3.61 18.73
N PRO A 252 -32.54 -3.25 18.40
CA PRO A 252 -33.01 -3.23 17.02
C PRO A 252 -32.25 -2.24 16.12
N GLU A 253 -31.59 -1.25 16.71
CA GLU A 253 -30.81 -0.21 16.05
C GLU A 253 -29.44 -0.68 15.54
N ILE A 254 -29.03 -1.93 15.78
CA ILE A 254 -27.77 -2.49 15.27
C ILE A 254 -27.60 -2.26 13.76
N PHE A 255 -28.69 -2.36 12.99
CA PHE A 255 -28.72 -2.21 11.54
C PHE A 255 -29.17 -0.81 11.07
N SER A 256 -29.01 0.22 11.90
CA SER A 256 -29.43 1.59 11.56
C SER A 256 -28.38 2.40 10.80
N GLY A 257 -27.14 1.89 10.69
CA GLY A 257 -25.99 2.65 10.23
C GLY A 257 -25.25 3.43 11.33
N LEU A 258 -25.67 3.32 12.60
CA LEU A 258 -24.94 3.90 13.73
C LEU A 258 -23.65 3.12 14.04
N PHE A 259 -22.67 3.83 14.60
CA PHE A 259 -21.46 3.26 15.18
C PHE A 259 -21.54 3.25 16.71
N TRP A 260 -20.82 2.31 17.30
CA TRP A 260 -20.85 2.02 18.72
C TRP A 260 -19.44 1.96 19.28
N SER A 261 -19.30 2.27 20.57
CA SER A 261 -18.06 1.96 21.30
C SER A 261 -17.86 0.44 21.35
N GLY A 262 -16.62 -0.02 21.55
CA GLY A 262 -16.33 -1.43 21.78
C GLY A 262 -17.10 -1.98 22.99
N GLU A 263 -17.28 -1.15 24.04
CA GLU A 263 -18.07 -1.53 25.22
C GLU A 263 -19.54 -1.82 24.89
N ASP A 264 -20.17 -1.01 24.06
CA ASP A 264 -21.56 -1.24 23.66
C ASP A 264 -21.67 -2.34 22.60
N ALA A 265 -20.70 -2.41 21.69
CA ALA A 265 -20.60 -3.46 20.69
C ALA A 265 -20.54 -4.86 21.34
N LEU A 266 -19.85 -5.00 22.47
CA LEU A 266 -19.81 -6.27 23.22
C LEU A 266 -21.19 -6.63 23.79
N LYS A 267 -21.91 -5.66 24.36
CA LYS A 267 -23.26 -5.88 24.90
C LYS A 267 -24.24 -6.31 23.81
N MET A 268 -24.12 -5.72 22.63
CA MET A 268 -24.94 -5.99 21.43
C MET A 268 -24.57 -7.29 20.72
N GLY A 269 -23.42 -7.88 21.04
CA GLY A 269 -22.89 -9.08 20.39
C GLY A 269 -22.22 -8.81 19.03
N LEU A 270 -21.86 -7.56 18.77
CA LEU A 270 -21.10 -7.16 17.58
C LEU A 270 -19.62 -7.56 17.67
N VAL A 271 -19.08 -7.66 18.88
CA VAL A 271 -17.76 -8.23 19.18
C VAL A 271 -17.91 -9.33 20.23
N ASP A 272 -16.90 -10.20 20.34
CA ASP A 272 -16.90 -11.33 21.26
C ASP A 272 -16.19 -11.02 22.59
N ASP A 273 -15.09 -10.27 22.54
CA ASP A 273 -14.35 -9.84 23.73
C ASP A 273 -13.42 -8.66 23.42
N PHE A 274 -12.67 -8.20 24.44
CA PHE A 274 -11.63 -7.21 24.28
C PHE A 274 -10.25 -7.83 24.09
N GLY A 275 -9.43 -7.26 23.20
CA GLY A 275 -8.09 -7.75 22.97
C GLY A 275 -7.33 -7.03 21.86
N SER A 276 -6.01 -6.96 22.02
CA SER A 276 -5.09 -6.52 20.96
C SER A 276 -4.62 -7.72 20.13
N SER A 277 -4.00 -7.46 18.97
CA SER A 277 -3.47 -8.53 18.12
C SER A 277 -2.44 -9.39 18.86
N SER A 278 -1.60 -8.78 19.70
CA SER A 278 -0.64 -9.51 20.55
C SER A 278 -1.33 -10.35 21.62
N TYR A 279 -2.43 -9.87 22.20
CA TYR A 279 -3.22 -10.66 23.15
C TYR A 279 -3.85 -11.87 22.47
N VAL A 280 -4.49 -11.68 21.31
CA VAL A 280 -5.11 -12.78 20.56
C VAL A 280 -4.07 -13.81 20.10
N ALA A 281 -2.92 -13.37 19.58
CA ALA A 281 -1.82 -14.25 19.18
C ALA A 281 -1.31 -15.10 20.37
N ARG A 282 -1.04 -14.45 21.51
CA ARG A 282 -0.43 -15.11 22.68
C ARG A 282 -1.42 -15.97 23.48
N GLU A 283 -2.59 -15.43 23.81
CA GLU A 283 -3.52 -16.06 24.76
C GLU A 283 -4.61 -16.90 24.08
N ILE A 284 -5.06 -16.50 22.88
CA ILE A 284 -6.19 -17.16 22.20
C ILE A 284 -5.69 -18.20 21.19
N ILE A 285 -4.75 -17.81 20.32
CA ILE A 285 -4.16 -18.70 19.31
C ILE A 285 -3.06 -19.58 19.95
N GLY A 286 -2.33 -19.06 20.93
CA GLY A 286 -1.21 -19.76 21.55
C GLY A 286 0.02 -19.85 20.63
N ALA A 287 0.21 -18.84 19.78
CA ALA A 287 1.42 -18.62 18.98
C ALA A 287 1.73 -17.11 18.99
N GLU A 288 2.59 -16.69 19.92
CA GLU A 288 2.89 -15.29 20.18
C GLU A 288 3.63 -14.60 19.04
N GLU A 289 4.44 -15.33 18.27
CA GLU A 289 5.13 -14.79 17.11
C GLU A 289 4.13 -14.48 16.00
N ILE A 290 4.13 -13.23 15.53
CA ILE A 290 3.26 -12.75 14.46
C ILE A 290 4.07 -12.56 13.19
N VAL A 291 3.62 -13.19 12.11
CA VAL A 291 4.18 -13.02 10.76
C VAL A 291 3.18 -12.27 9.90
N ASP A 292 3.64 -11.23 9.22
CA ASP A 292 2.79 -10.37 8.39
C ASP A 292 2.66 -10.93 6.95
N PHE A 293 1.43 -11.28 6.58
CA PHE A 293 1.02 -11.79 5.27
C PHE A 293 0.35 -10.71 4.41
N THR A 294 0.36 -9.45 4.85
CA THR A 294 -0.17 -8.33 4.08
C THR A 294 0.67 -8.14 2.81
N LEU A 295 0.00 -8.15 1.65
CA LEU A 295 0.65 -7.82 0.39
C LEU A 295 0.90 -6.31 0.32
N GLU A 296 2.17 -5.91 0.46
CA GLU A 296 2.60 -4.58 0.06
C GLU A 296 2.81 -4.51 -1.45
N GLU A 297 2.65 -3.31 -2.02
CA GLU A 297 3.11 -3.04 -3.38
C GLU A 297 4.61 -3.28 -3.50
N ASP A 298 5.00 -3.83 -4.66
CA ASP A 298 6.40 -4.01 -5.02
C ASP A 298 7.13 -2.67 -4.80
N VAL A 299 8.18 -2.70 -3.99
CA VAL A 299 8.96 -1.51 -3.61
C VAL A 299 9.46 -0.71 -4.82
N TRP A 300 9.60 -1.37 -5.97
CA TRP A 300 9.95 -0.78 -7.25
C TRP A 300 8.89 0.18 -7.80
N ASP A 301 7.61 -0.15 -7.66
CA ASP A 301 6.52 0.69 -8.13
C ASP A 301 6.43 1.96 -7.28
N ARG A 302 6.54 1.83 -5.95
CA ARG A 302 6.59 2.98 -5.02
C ARG A 302 7.79 3.89 -5.27
N PHE A 303 8.95 3.30 -5.62
CA PHE A 303 10.14 4.07 -5.97
C PHE A 303 10.00 4.79 -7.32
N ALA A 304 9.48 4.09 -8.34
CA ALA A 304 9.24 4.66 -9.67
C ALA A 304 8.23 5.81 -9.60
N GLU A 305 7.16 5.68 -8.81
CA GLU A 305 6.19 6.76 -8.59
C GLU A 305 6.80 7.97 -7.88
N ARG A 306 7.59 7.75 -6.82
CA ARG A 306 8.23 8.86 -6.07
C ARG A 306 9.30 9.56 -6.89
N LEU A 307 10.11 8.81 -7.66
CA LEU A 307 11.05 9.39 -8.60
C LEU A 307 10.34 10.12 -9.74
N GLY A 308 9.27 9.52 -10.29
CA GLY A 308 8.47 10.11 -11.35
C GLY A 308 7.84 11.44 -10.91
N ALA A 309 7.20 11.47 -9.74
CA ALA A 309 6.60 12.67 -9.16
C ALA A 309 7.67 13.75 -8.88
N GLY A 310 8.81 13.39 -8.28
CA GLY A 310 9.90 14.32 -8.01
C GLY A 310 10.58 14.85 -9.28
N ALA A 311 10.71 14.02 -10.31
CA ALA A 311 11.24 14.39 -11.61
C ALA A 311 10.28 15.31 -12.37
N VAL A 312 8.97 15.04 -12.33
CA VAL A 312 7.94 15.89 -12.94
C VAL A 312 7.84 17.24 -12.24
N GLU A 313 7.90 17.28 -10.90
CA GLU A 313 7.90 18.53 -10.14
C GLU A 313 9.16 19.36 -10.43
N THR A 314 10.32 18.70 -10.53
CA THR A 314 11.58 19.35 -10.88
C THR A 314 11.58 19.82 -12.34
N LEU A 315 11.06 19.04 -13.28
CA LEU A 315 10.87 19.46 -14.67
C LEU A 315 9.90 20.63 -14.76
N ALA A 316 8.78 20.62 -14.05
CA ALA A 316 7.80 21.70 -14.05
C ALA A 316 8.40 23.01 -13.51
N ARG A 317 9.25 22.93 -12.48
CA ARG A 317 10.00 24.08 -11.95
C ARG A 317 11.08 24.59 -12.90
N ILE A 318 11.81 23.70 -13.58
CA ILE A 318 12.90 24.06 -14.51
C ILE A 318 12.36 24.56 -15.85
N THR A 319 11.24 24.03 -16.33
CA THR A 319 10.65 24.38 -17.63
C THR A 319 9.66 25.55 -17.56
N GLY A 320 9.39 26.10 -16.37
CA GLY A 320 8.52 27.29 -16.20
C GLY A 320 7.04 27.06 -16.55
N PHE A 321 6.60 25.80 -16.68
CA PHE A 321 5.23 25.47 -17.07
C PHE A 321 4.17 25.71 -15.97
N ALA A 322 4.59 26.07 -14.74
CA ALA A 322 3.70 26.30 -13.61
C ALA A 322 2.86 27.60 -13.66
N ASN A 323 2.94 28.39 -14.73
CA ASN A 323 2.12 29.62 -14.86
C ASN A 323 1.01 29.57 -15.92
N ASN A 324 0.76 28.45 -16.62
CA ASN A 324 -0.24 28.46 -17.71
C ASN A 324 -1.02 27.17 -18.00
N LEU A 325 -1.12 26.21 -17.07
CA LEU A 325 -2.05 25.08 -17.21
C LEU A 325 -3.16 25.12 -16.16
N GLN A 326 -4.10 26.05 -16.36
CA GLN A 326 -5.48 25.77 -16.00
C GLN A 326 -6.04 24.84 -17.07
N LEU A 327 -6.17 23.56 -16.74
CA LEU A 327 -7.05 22.66 -17.48
C LEU A 327 -8.49 23.07 -17.13
N ARG A 328 -9.15 23.69 -18.11
CA ARG A 328 -10.62 23.74 -18.21
C ARG A 328 -11.16 22.39 -18.62
#